data_AF-A0A838GKE3-F1
#
_entry.id   AF-A0A838GKE3-F1
#
_cell.length_a   1.000
_cell.length_b   1.000
_cell.length_c   1.000
_cell.angle_alpha   90.00
_cell.angle_beta   90.00
_cell.angle_gamma   90.00
#
_symmetry.space_group_name_H-M   'P 1'
#
loop_
_entity.id
_entity.type
_entity.pdbx_description
1 polymer ?
#
loop_
_entity_poly.entity_id
_entity_poly.type
_entity_poly.pdbx_seq_one_letter_code
_entity_poly.pdbx_strand_id
1 'polypeptide(L)'
;MTTRRLASFDSATTARNRRQVLKATAGLAGTAALAAPLVSGALAQGTPAANVPEGAIVSAVEGVPVAYTQYPEPYATVESAPGSGGTVRALILSYSPPPTPKDENQFWQELETRLGVTWEPELVPVDSYGERISTVFAGGDLPELFFLLPSPVRPIIYEAIEQGAFFDMTELVESGGLTDYPNLAAYPAYQWDATRVNGRIWGVPKPVLRNNDPTFYRKDWGDALGFETLTDAAAVQELLIAMATNDPDANGAQDTWGFCPYGGTWFAFIVNQMYRVPYGWRLNDDGTLLNAIETEEYRQSLEFIIELYNAGAYHPDSANLNVSQASDLLLGGQAGMATNGFAAVFGPSGFRQTIKPIVPEAVLEPVIMPGHDGGTGITYQTPGIFGFNAISAEAGQDEERLHELLGVMNYLVAPFGSEEATFLLYGIPGVHSEELETGGYSLTEQGSADRSALVYPFLSENYFYYSGLPEEAEFAQAYNERMAEVAVTNPTAGLYSATQGEQGAELGQYLADTYTAIVTGREPIETLDEMISEWRGRGGDQIRQEYEEAIAQG
;
A
#
# COMPACT_ATOMS: atom_id res chain seq x y z
N MET A 1 -35.95 14.07 -48.61
CA MET A 1 -36.88 14.71 -49.56
C MET A 1 -37.21 16.11 -49.05
N THR A 2 -37.39 17.09 -49.95
CA THR A 2 -37.93 18.47 -49.75
C THR A 2 -36.95 19.49 -49.11
N THR A 3 -36.13 20.23 -49.90
CA THR A 3 -36.28 21.63 -50.42
C THR A 3 -36.36 22.72 -49.33
N ARG A 4 -35.77 23.94 -49.39
CA ARG A 4 -35.19 24.79 -50.46
C ARG A 4 -34.59 26.09 -49.83
N ARG A 5 -33.65 26.72 -50.55
CA ARG A 5 -33.25 28.17 -50.62
C ARG A 5 -32.44 28.76 -49.45
N LEU A 6 -31.17 29.15 -49.63
CA LEU A 6 -30.58 30.33 -50.34
C LEU A 6 -30.88 31.70 -49.71
N ALA A 7 -29.86 32.30 -49.08
CA ALA A 7 -29.52 33.72 -49.20
C ALA A 7 -28.06 33.97 -48.78
N SER A 8 -27.27 34.43 -49.74
CA SER A 8 -25.91 35.00 -49.63
C SER A 8 -25.92 36.37 -48.97
N PHE A 9 -24.81 36.79 -48.33
CA PHE A 9 -24.28 38.16 -48.48
C PHE A 9 -22.79 38.24 -48.11
N ASP A 10 -22.20 39.31 -48.61
CA ASP A 10 -20.87 39.42 -49.18
C ASP A 10 -19.84 40.05 -48.23
N SER A 11 -18.60 39.98 -48.68
CA SER A 11 -17.35 40.38 -48.04
C SER A 11 -17.01 41.88 -48.15
N ALA A 12 -16.05 42.29 -47.30
CA ALA A 12 -14.94 43.22 -47.60
C ALA A 12 -14.96 44.69 -47.05
N THR A 13 -14.01 44.92 -46.13
CA THR A 13 -13.02 46.03 -46.03
C THR A 13 -13.42 47.51 -46.14
N THR A 14 -12.95 48.36 -45.20
CA THR A 14 -11.82 49.31 -45.45
C THR A 14 -11.31 50.06 -44.20
N ALA A 15 -10.03 50.43 -44.28
CA ALA A 15 -9.15 51.00 -43.27
C ALA A 15 -9.24 52.54 -43.08
N ARG A 16 -8.66 53.04 -41.97
CA ARG A 16 -8.01 54.36 -41.72
C ARG A 16 -7.60 54.40 -40.23
N ASN A 17 -6.50 54.96 -39.74
CA ASN A 17 -5.34 55.65 -40.28
C ASN A 17 -4.28 55.71 -39.15
N ARG A 18 -2.98 55.58 -39.44
CA ARG A 18 -1.86 55.73 -38.48
C ARG A 18 -1.24 57.14 -38.59
N ARG A 19 -0.89 57.76 -37.46
CA ARG A 19 0.30 58.65 -37.25
C ARG A 19 0.44 58.95 -35.74
N GLN A 20 1.54 58.48 -35.12
CA GLN A 20 2.72 59.24 -34.61
C GLN A 20 2.42 59.96 -33.26
N VAL A 21 3.18 59.90 -32.15
CA VAL A 21 4.63 60.01 -31.89
C VAL A 21 5.01 59.45 -30.50
N LEU A 22 6.28 59.01 -30.41
CA LEU A 22 7.21 58.62 -29.33
C LEU A 22 7.06 59.04 -27.83
N LYS A 23 7.65 58.14 -27.02
CA LYS A 23 8.51 58.30 -25.80
C LYS A 23 7.83 58.63 -24.45
N ALA A 24 7.87 57.68 -23.50
CA ALA A 24 8.85 57.63 -22.40
C ALA A 24 8.51 56.52 -21.37
N THR A 25 9.45 55.57 -21.21
CA THR A 25 9.91 54.86 -20.00
C THR A 25 8.93 54.45 -18.88
N ALA A 26 8.81 53.11 -18.74
CA ALA A 26 8.93 52.24 -17.54
C ALA A 26 8.43 52.77 -16.18
N GLY A 27 7.63 52.05 -15.41
CA GLY A 27 7.08 50.70 -15.57
C GLY A 27 6.33 50.36 -14.28
N LEU A 28 5.20 49.66 -14.40
CA LEU A 28 4.54 48.86 -13.36
C LEU A 28 3.21 48.31 -13.91
N ALA A 29 2.94 47.04 -13.59
CA ALA A 29 1.69 46.29 -13.67
C ALA A 29 1.17 45.76 -15.02
N GLY A 30 1.33 44.43 -15.21
CA GLY A 30 0.25 43.46 -15.44
C GLY A 30 -0.55 43.46 -16.75
N THR A 31 -0.64 42.30 -17.41
CA THR A 31 -1.84 41.75 -18.10
C THR A 31 -1.47 40.34 -18.60
N ALA A 32 -1.96 39.26 -18.00
CA ALA A 32 -3.26 38.62 -18.25
C ALA A 32 -3.43 38.18 -19.71
N ALA A 33 -3.12 36.91 -19.98
CA ALA A 33 -3.62 36.15 -21.12
C ALA A 33 -4.46 34.98 -20.58
N LEU A 34 -5.67 34.86 -21.13
CA LEU A 34 -6.71 33.90 -20.75
C LEU A 34 -6.24 32.45 -20.94
N ALA A 35 -6.25 31.68 -19.86
CA ALA A 35 -6.32 30.21 -19.89
C ALA A 35 -7.72 29.79 -19.43
N ALA A 36 -8.27 28.78 -20.11
CA ALA A 36 -9.52 28.12 -19.76
C ALA A 36 -9.49 27.61 -18.30
N PRO A 37 -10.63 27.53 -17.59
CA PRO A 37 -10.62 27.04 -16.23
C PRO A 37 -10.33 25.53 -16.27
N LEU A 38 -9.09 25.16 -16.00
CA LEU A 38 -8.81 23.89 -15.35
C LEU A 38 -9.61 23.93 -14.05
N VAL A 39 -10.56 23.01 -13.92
CA VAL A 39 -11.19 22.71 -12.64
C VAL A 39 -10.08 22.10 -11.79
N SER A 40 -9.28 22.96 -11.15
CA SER A 40 -8.47 22.60 -10.01
C SER A 40 -9.44 22.41 -8.84
N GLY A 41 -10.12 21.26 -8.85
CA GLY A 41 -10.83 20.75 -7.70
C GLY A 41 -9.77 20.38 -6.69
N ALA A 42 -9.56 21.26 -5.71
CA ALA A 42 -8.96 20.89 -4.45
C ALA A 42 -9.84 19.80 -3.82
N LEU A 43 -9.56 18.54 -4.13
CA LEU A 43 -9.92 17.41 -3.29
C LEU A 43 -8.98 17.50 -2.09
N ALA A 44 -9.57 17.81 -0.95
CA ALA A 44 -8.96 18.22 0.31
C ALA A 44 -7.64 17.50 0.66
N GLN A 45 -6.52 18.06 0.23
CA GLN A 45 -5.29 18.02 1.00
C GLN A 45 -5.24 19.28 1.86
N GLY A 46 -5.50 19.11 3.14
CA GLY A 46 -5.55 20.20 4.10
C GLY A 46 -6.79 20.07 4.96
N THR A 47 -6.65 19.34 6.07
CA THR A 47 -7.44 19.64 7.26
C THR A 47 -7.33 21.15 7.49
N PRO A 48 -8.41 21.93 7.42
CA PRO A 48 -8.34 23.33 7.79
C PRO A 48 -7.86 23.39 9.23
N ALA A 49 -6.82 24.19 9.50
CA ALA A 49 -6.20 24.41 10.81
C ALA A 49 -7.14 25.05 11.86
N ALA A 50 -8.44 24.78 11.82
CA ALA A 50 -9.44 25.35 12.72
C ALA A 50 -9.99 24.36 13.77
N ASN A 51 -9.84 23.03 13.61
CA ASN A 51 -10.26 22.04 14.61
C ASN A 51 -9.34 20.80 14.55
N VAL A 52 -8.09 20.92 15.01
CA VAL A 52 -7.26 19.73 15.27
C VAL A 52 -7.77 19.13 16.59
N PRO A 53 -8.28 17.88 16.61
CA PRO A 53 -8.76 17.25 17.84
C PRO A 53 -7.69 17.26 18.93
N GLU A 54 -8.10 17.29 20.20
CA GLU A 54 -7.16 17.17 21.32
C GLU A 54 -6.37 15.85 21.18
N GLY A 55 -5.06 15.91 21.42
CA GLY A 55 -4.16 14.76 21.25
C GLY A 55 -3.69 14.48 19.83
N ALA A 56 -4.17 15.20 18.80
CA ALA A 56 -3.70 15.05 17.43
C ALA A 56 -2.39 15.84 17.16
N ILE A 57 -1.45 15.18 16.49
CA ILE A 57 -0.13 15.68 16.11
C ILE A 57 -0.06 15.66 14.59
N VAL A 58 -0.08 16.84 13.98
CA VAL A 58 -0.02 17.01 12.53
C VAL A 58 1.44 17.15 12.11
N SER A 59 1.89 16.26 11.21
CA SER A 59 3.23 16.32 10.63
C SER A 59 3.40 17.55 9.75
N ALA A 60 4.61 18.12 9.74
CA ALA A 60 5.00 19.13 8.75
C ALA A 60 5.42 18.52 7.40
N VAL A 61 5.63 17.20 7.34
CA VAL A 61 6.05 16.47 6.14
C VAL A 61 4.80 16.06 5.34
N GLU A 62 4.77 16.47 4.07
CA GLU A 62 3.64 16.17 3.19
C GLU A 62 3.43 14.66 3.02
N GLY A 63 2.17 14.22 3.12
CA GLY A 63 1.79 12.82 2.95
C GLY A 63 2.02 11.92 4.18
N VAL A 64 2.58 12.46 5.28
CA VAL A 64 2.66 11.75 6.56
C VAL A 64 1.34 11.91 7.32
N PRO A 65 0.67 10.81 7.72
CA PRO A 65 -0.58 10.92 8.45
C PRO A 65 -0.47 11.49 9.86
N VAL A 66 -1.62 11.90 10.39
CA VAL A 66 -1.76 12.43 11.75
C VAL A 66 -1.52 11.32 12.78
N ALA A 67 -0.78 11.64 13.84
CA ALA A 67 -0.73 10.81 15.03
C ALA A 67 -1.75 11.30 16.07
N TYR A 68 -2.30 10.38 16.83
CA TYR A 68 -3.22 10.65 17.92
C TYR A 68 -2.66 10.00 19.19
N THR A 69 -2.46 10.82 20.21
CA THR A 69 -2.05 10.37 21.56
C THR A 69 -3.25 10.09 22.45
N GLN A 70 -4.44 10.50 22.03
CA GLN A 70 -5.72 10.27 22.69
C GLN A 70 -6.76 9.90 21.63
N TYR A 71 -7.74 9.11 22.02
CA TYR A 71 -8.85 8.81 21.13
C TYR A 71 -9.73 10.05 20.98
N PRO A 72 -10.06 10.48 19.75
CA PRO A 72 -10.94 11.63 19.54
C PRO A 72 -12.38 11.31 19.96
N GLU A 73 -13.14 12.33 20.34
CA GLU A 73 -14.58 12.20 20.59
C GLU A 73 -15.30 11.70 19.33
N PRO A 74 -16.07 10.60 19.41
CA PRO A 74 -16.76 10.04 18.26
C PRO A 74 -17.74 11.01 17.58
N TYR A 75 -17.79 10.96 16.25
CA TYR A 75 -18.79 11.64 15.44
C TYR A 75 -19.40 10.70 14.41
N ALA A 76 -20.70 10.83 14.12
CA ALA A 76 -21.33 10.03 13.07
C ALA A 76 -20.96 10.57 11.69
N THR A 77 -20.67 9.66 10.76
CA THR A 77 -20.37 9.98 9.35
C THR A 77 -21.48 9.54 8.40
N VAL A 78 -22.35 8.63 8.85
CA VAL A 78 -23.58 8.26 8.16
C VAL A 78 -24.81 8.60 9.00
N GLU A 79 -25.91 8.98 8.34
CA GLU A 79 -27.15 9.35 9.04
C GLU A 79 -28.02 8.14 9.41
N SER A 80 -27.88 7.04 8.66
CA SER A 80 -28.66 5.81 8.84
C SER A 80 -27.93 4.60 8.26
N ALA A 81 -28.43 3.40 8.56
CA ALA A 81 -27.97 2.18 7.93
C ALA A 81 -28.06 2.29 6.39
N PRO A 82 -27.00 1.93 5.63
CA PRO A 82 -26.96 2.09 4.18
C PRO A 82 -27.79 1.06 3.42
N GLY A 83 -28.05 -0.10 4.03
CA GLY A 83 -28.78 -1.21 3.42
C GLY A 83 -30.29 -1.03 3.42
N SER A 84 -30.91 -1.53 2.37
CA SER A 84 -32.36 -1.65 2.20
C SER A 84 -32.89 -3.07 2.53
N GLY A 85 -32.00 -3.96 3.00
CA GLY A 85 -32.25 -5.36 3.28
C GLY A 85 -31.47 -6.29 2.33
N GLY A 86 -31.80 -7.59 2.34
CA GLY A 86 -31.13 -8.58 1.49
C GLY A 86 -29.76 -9.02 2.02
N THR A 87 -29.00 -9.70 1.17
CA THR A 87 -27.69 -10.29 1.50
C THR A 87 -26.60 -9.59 0.70
N VAL A 88 -25.44 -9.32 1.31
CA VAL A 88 -24.21 -8.91 0.61
C VAL A 88 -23.17 -9.99 0.82
N ARG A 89 -22.76 -10.66 -0.27
CA ARG A 89 -21.68 -11.65 -0.24
C ARG A 89 -20.35 -10.97 -0.56
N ALA A 90 -19.31 -11.34 0.17
CA ALA A 90 -17.98 -10.79 -0.04
C ALA A 90 -16.91 -11.88 -0.03
N LEU A 91 -15.95 -11.87 -0.96
CA LEU A 91 -14.76 -12.72 -0.88
C LEU A 91 -13.60 -11.94 -0.26
N ILE A 92 -13.22 -12.29 0.97
CA ILE A 92 -12.29 -11.50 1.78
C ILE A 92 -11.03 -12.31 2.11
N LEU A 93 -9.88 -11.68 1.90
CA LEU A 93 -8.61 -12.23 2.34
C LEU A 93 -8.47 -12.11 3.87
N SER A 94 -8.02 -13.17 4.52
CA SER A 94 -7.78 -13.22 5.96
C SER A 94 -6.33 -13.58 6.31
N TYR A 95 -5.80 -12.88 7.31
CA TYR A 95 -4.56 -13.22 8.04
C TYR A 95 -4.85 -13.76 9.44
N SER A 96 -6.12 -13.87 9.83
CA SER A 96 -6.56 -14.20 11.18
C SER A 96 -7.36 -15.50 11.20
N PRO A 97 -7.45 -16.18 12.36
CA PRO A 97 -8.35 -17.31 12.55
C PRO A 97 -9.80 -16.95 12.19
N PRO A 98 -10.62 -17.91 11.74
CA PRO A 98 -12.04 -17.66 11.50
C PRO A 98 -12.75 -17.06 12.72
N PRO A 99 -13.70 -16.14 12.54
CA PRO A 99 -14.45 -15.54 13.63
C PRO A 99 -15.35 -16.55 14.33
N THR A 100 -15.78 -16.19 15.54
CA THR A 100 -16.90 -16.86 16.21
C THR A 100 -18.11 -16.93 15.26
N PRO A 101 -18.83 -18.08 15.16
CA PRO A 101 -19.99 -18.21 14.28
C PRO A 101 -21.06 -17.15 14.54
N LYS A 102 -21.72 -16.67 13.48
CA LYS A 102 -22.65 -15.53 13.52
C LYS A 102 -23.69 -15.60 14.65
N ASP A 103 -24.30 -16.76 14.87
CA ASP A 103 -25.36 -16.94 15.88
C ASP A 103 -24.86 -16.71 17.32
N GLU A 104 -23.55 -16.83 17.56
CA GLU A 104 -22.89 -16.62 18.85
C GLU A 104 -22.05 -15.32 18.88
N ASN A 105 -22.03 -14.57 17.78
CA ASN A 105 -21.14 -13.44 17.57
C ASN A 105 -21.91 -12.11 17.57
N GLN A 106 -21.86 -11.39 18.69
CA GLN A 106 -22.56 -10.12 18.87
C GLN A 106 -22.00 -9.01 17.97
N PHE A 107 -20.70 -9.01 17.65
CA PHE A 107 -20.11 -8.08 16.69
C PHE A 107 -20.74 -8.26 15.32
N TRP A 108 -20.85 -9.50 14.82
CA TRP A 108 -21.40 -9.78 13.49
C TRP A 108 -22.88 -9.39 13.41
N GLN A 109 -23.67 -9.72 14.42
CA GLN A 109 -25.10 -9.35 14.46
C GLN A 109 -25.31 -7.83 14.51
N GLU A 110 -24.49 -7.12 15.29
CA GLU A 110 -24.52 -5.66 15.33
C GLU A 110 -24.02 -5.03 14.03
N LEU A 111 -23.03 -5.65 13.36
CA LEU A 111 -22.58 -5.23 12.03
C LEU A 111 -23.72 -5.33 11.01
N GLU A 112 -24.45 -6.44 10.97
CA GLU A 112 -25.64 -6.59 10.10
C GLU A 112 -26.71 -5.53 10.40
N THR A 113 -26.93 -5.24 11.68
CA THR A 113 -27.88 -4.21 12.12
C THR A 113 -27.46 -2.81 11.65
N ARG A 114 -26.18 -2.47 11.80
CA ARG A 114 -25.61 -1.17 11.39
C ARG A 114 -25.55 -0.99 9.88
N LEU A 115 -25.28 -2.08 9.16
CA LEU A 115 -25.26 -2.06 7.70
C LEU A 115 -26.68 -2.12 7.09
N GLY A 116 -27.66 -2.68 7.80
CA GLY A 116 -29.01 -2.89 7.26
C GLY A 116 -29.08 -4.04 6.23
N VAL A 117 -28.10 -4.96 6.23
CA VAL A 117 -28.04 -6.12 5.34
C VAL A 117 -27.64 -7.38 6.10
N THR A 118 -27.91 -8.54 5.51
CA THR A 118 -27.25 -9.80 5.89
C THR A 118 -25.84 -9.82 5.30
N TRP A 119 -24.83 -9.90 6.14
CA TRP A 119 -23.42 -9.86 5.75
C TRP A 119 -22.87 -11.28 5.67
N GLU A 120 -22.53 -11.74 4.46
CA GLU A 120 -22.04 -13.09 4.18
C GLU A 120 -20.62 -13.07 3.58
N PRO A 121 -19.60 -12.73 4.38
CA PRO A 121 -18.21 -12.83 3.97
C PRO A 121 -17.75 -14.29 3.91
N GLU A 122 -17.12 -14.64 2.80
CA GLU A 122 -16.25 -15.79 2.71
C GLU A 122 -14.82 -15.38 3.04
N LEU A 123 -14.36 -15.73 4.24
CA LEU A 123 -13.01 -15.43 4.70
C LEU A 123 -12.05 -16.53 4.25
N VAL A 124 -11.03 -16.15 3.49
CA VAL A 124 -10.08 -17.09 2.89
C VAL A 124 -8.66 -16.74 3.34
N PRO A 125 -7.92 -17.68 3.95
CA PRO A 125 -6.53 -17.46 4.33
C PRO A 125 -5.67 -16.97 3.17
N VAL A 126 -4.73 -16.05 3.45
CA VAL A 126 -3.83 -15.45 2.45
C VAL A 126 -3.15 -16.49 1.54
N ASP A 127 -2.74 -17.63 2.11
CA ASP A 127 -2.00 -18.68 1.41
C ASP A 127 -2.87 -19.46 0.40
N SER A 128 -4.18 -19.56 0.64
CA SER A 128 -5.13 -20.23 -0.26
C SER A 128 -5.96 -19.25 -1.11
N TYR A 129 -5.75 -17.94 -0.93
CA TYR A 129 -6.55 -16.91 -1.57
C TYR A 129 -6.52 -16.98 -3.10
N GLY A 130 -5.35 -17.20 -3.69
CA GLY A 130 -5.19 -17.29 -5.15
C GLY A 130 -5.93 -18.49 -5.77
N GLU A 131 -5.84 -19.67 -5.16
CA GLU A 131 -6.57 -20.86 -5.59
C GLU A 131 -8.08 -20.67 -5.46
N ARG A 132 -8.50 -20.04 -4.35
CA ARG A 132 -9.92 -19.82 -4.10
C ARG A 132 -10.53 -18.82 -5.08
N ILE A 133 -9.85 -17.70 -5.36
CA ILE A 133 -10.26 -16.74 -6.40
C ILE A 133 -10.43 -17.46 -7.74
N SER A 134 -9.45 -18.28 -8.14
CA SER A 134 -9.50 -19.04 -9.40
C SER A 134 -10.73 -19.95 -9.48
N THR A 135 -11.06 -20.60 -8.36
CA THR A 135 -12.23 -21.47 -8.26
C THR A 135 -13.55 -20.69 -8.36
N VAL A 136 -13.63 -19.52 -7.71
CA VAL A 136 -14.83 -18.66 -7.75
C VAL A 136 -15.08 -18.14 -9.16
N PHE A 137 -14.05 -17.65 -9.85
CA PHE A 137 -14.17 -17.18 -11.23
C PHE A 137 -14.55 -18.30 -12.21
N ALA A 138 -13.95 -19.48 -12.08
CA ALA A 138 -14.31 -20.63 -12.91
C ALA A 138 -15.75 -21.14 -12.66
N GLY A 139 -16.26 -20.96 -11.44
CA GLY A 139 -17.61 -21.37 -11.05
C GLY A 139 -18.72 -20.45 -11.56
N GLY A 140 -18.42 -19.18 -11.82
CA GLY A 140 -19.36 -18.18 -12.34
C GLY A 140 -20.39 -17.65 -11.32
N ASP A 141 -20.47 -18.23 -10.12
CA ASP A 141 -21.26 -17.70 -8.99
C ASP A 141 -20.41 -16.71 -8.19
N LEU A 142 -20.33 -15.49 -8.70
CA LEU A 142 -19.52 -14.42 -8.13
C LEU A 142 -20.26 -13.76 -6.94
N PRO A 143 -19.63 -13.58 -5.75
CA PRO A 143 -20.15 -12.65 -4.74
C PRO A 143 -20.24 -11.22 -5.29
N GLU A 144 -20.96 -10.33 -4.59
CA GLU A 144 -21.06 -8.94 -5.01
C GLU A 144 -19.76 -8.16 -4.78
N LEU A 145 -19.03 -8.45 -3.71
CA LEU A 145 -17.79 -7.77 -3.35
C LEU A 145 -16.58 -8.71 -3.36
N PHE A 146 -15.45 -8.22 -3.84
CA PHE A 146 -14.18 -8.95 -3.87
C PHE A 146 -13.05 -8.08 -3.38
N PHE A 147 -12.22 -8.60 -2.48
CA PHE A 147 -10.95 -7.95 -2.21
C PHE A 147 -9.88 -8.41 -3.21
N LEU A 148 -9.47 -7.52 -4.10
CA LEU A 148 -8.47 -7.78 -5.12
C LEU A 148 -7.10 -7.25 -4.68
N LEU A 149 -6.09 -8.09 -4.89
CA LEU A 149 -4.68 -7.78 -4.69
C LEU A 149 -3.93 -8.07 -6.00
N PRO A 150 -4.06 -7.21 -7.02
CA PRO A 150 -3.35 -7.41 -8.28
C PRO A 150 -1.86 -7.44 -8.01
N SER A 151 -1.21 -8.48 -8.50
CA SER A 151 0.23 -8.70 -8.34
C SER A 151 0.73 -9.48 -9.55
N PRO A 152 1.96 -9.25 -10.03
CA PRO A 152 2.52 -10.05 -11.11
C PRO A 152 2.44 -11.56 -10.87
N VAL A 153 2.49 -12.00 -9.61
CA VAL A 153 2.35 -13.42 -9.25
C VAL A 153 0.89 -13.90 -9.14
N ARG A 154 -0.08 -13.07 -9.53
CA ARG A 154 -1.54 -13.37 -9.52
C ARG A 154 -2.20 -12.97 -10.85
N PRO A 155 -1.79 -13.57 -11.99
CA PRO A 155 -2.32 -13.24 -13.32
C PRO A 155 -3.85 -13.38 -13.42
N ILE A 156 -4.43 -14.33 -12.66
CA ILE A 156 -5.88 -14.60 -12.67
C ILE A 156 -6.76 -13.37 -12.36
N ILE A 157 -6.26 -12.43 -11.55
CA ILE A 157 -7.01 -11.20 -11.24
C ILE A 157 -7.10 -10.29 -12.46
N TYR A 158 -6.00 -10.16 -13.21
CA TYR A 158 -5.96 -9.39 -14.46
C TYR A 158 -6.86 -10.02 -15.53
N GLU A 159 -6.78 -11.34 -15.70
CA GLU A 159 -7.64 -12.09 -16.63
C GLU A 159 -9.14 -11.90 -16.32
N ALA A 160 -9.53 -11.92 -15.03
CA ALA A 160 -10.92 -11.71 -14.64
C ALA A 160 -11.42 -10.30 -14.92
N ILE A 161 -10.56 -9.28 -14.74
CA ILE A 161 -10.86 -7.90 -15.13
C ILE A 161 -11.09 -7.82 -16.64
N GLU A 162 -10.22 -8.42 -17.45
CA GLU A 162 -10.34 -8.44 -18.91
C GLU A 162 -11.58 -9.19 -19.41
N GLN A 163 -11.98 -10.24 -18.70
CA GLN A 163 -13.20 -11.00 -18.97
C GLN A 163 -14.49 -10.28 -18.52
N GLY A 164 -14.37 -9.09 -17.89
CA GLY A 164 -15.50 -8.28 -17.47
C GLY A 164 -16.20 -8.80 -16.21
N ALA A 165 -15.46 -9.45 -15.30
CA ALA A 165 -16.02 -9.93 -14.03
C ALA A 165 -16.41 -8.81 -13.06
N PHE A 166 -15.86 -7.59 -13.26
CA PHE A 166 -16.01 -6.47 -12.34
C PHE A 166 -16.64 -5.25 -13.01
N PHE A 167 -17.28 -4.43 -12.19
CA PHE A 167 -17.84 -3.14 -12.60
C PHE A 167 -16.73 -2.10 -12.77
N ASP A 168 -16.76 -1.39 -13.89
CA ASP A 168 -15.83 -0.31 -14.21
C ASP A 168 -16.27 0.97 -13.48
N MET A 169 -15.53 1.36 -12.43
CA MET A 169 -15.85 2.52 -11.60
C MET A 169 -15.31 3.84 -12.17
N THR A 170 -14.65 3.82 -13.34
CA THR A 170 -13.92 4.98 -13.87
C THR A 170 -14.81 6.20 -14.03
N GLU A 171 -15.97 6.07 -14.69
CA GLU A 171 -16.90 7.19 -14.90
C GLU A 171 -17.47 7.70 -13.57
N LEU A 172 -17.79 6.80 -12.63
CA LEU A 172 -18.31 7.15 -11.31
C LEU A 172 -17.30 8.00 -10.52
N VAL A 173 -16.03 7.60 -10.52
CA VAL A 173 -14.97 8.31 -9.78
C VAL A 173 -14.59 9.62 -10.47
N GLU A 174 -14.34 9.60 -11.78
CA GLU A 174 -13.84 10.77 -12.52
C GLU A 174 -14.88 11.88 -12.69
N SER A 175 -16.18 11.54 -12.69
CA SER A 175 -17.27 12.52 -12.75
C SER A 175 -17.63 13.13 -11.40
N GLY A 176 -17.05 12.63 -10.29
CA GLY A 176 -17.44 13.02 -8.94
C GLY A 176 -18.74 12.38 -8.46
N GLY A 177 -19.14 11.24 -9.03
CA GLY A 177 -20.35 10.49 -8.63
C GLY A 177 -20.30 9.86 -7.24
N LEU A 178 -19.21 10.06 -6.48
CA LEU A 178 -19.08 9.62 -5.10
C LEU A 178 -19.54 10.66 -4.06
N THR A 179 -20.08 11.81 -4.46
CA THR A 179 -20.45 12.89 -3.52
C THR A 179 -21.45 12.50 -2.44
N ASP A 180 -22.32 11.51 -2.71
CA ASP A 180 -23.29 11.00 -1.75
C ASP A 180 -22.66 10.01 -0.75
N TYR A 181 -21.39 9.67 -0.94
CA TYR A 181 -20.61 8.75 -0.14
C TYR A 181 -19.39 9.48 0.45
N PRO A 182 -19.57 10.31 1.49
CA PRO A 182 -18.53 11.23 1.95
C PRO A 182 -17.23 10.55 2.39
N ASN A 183 -17.31 9.33 2.95
CA ASN A 183 -16.14 8.59 3.39
C ASN A 183 -15.34 8.04 2.18
N LEU A 184 -16.02 7.64 1.11
CA LEU A 184 -15.36 7.27 -0.16
C LEU A 184 -14.79 8.50 -0.87
N ALA A 185 -15.54 9.60 -0.93
CA ALA A 185 -15.13 10.84 -1.58
C ALA A 185 -13.93 11.52 -0.90
N ALA A 186 -13.66 11.19 0.37
CA ALA A 186 -12.51 11.71 1.12
C ALA A 186 -11.16 11.14 0.64
N TYR A 187 -11.17 10.03 -0.10
CA TYR A 187 -9.93 9.41 -0.57
C TYR A 187 -9.19 10.30 -1.58
N PRO A 188 -7.89 10.55 -1.38
CA PRO A 188 -7.08 11.32 -2.31
C PRO A 188 -6.99 10.61 -3.67
N ALA A 189 -6.92 11.41 -4.75
CA ALA A 189 -6.91 10.91 -6.12
C ALA A 189 -5.87 9.82 -6.38
N TYR A 190 -4.67 9.93 -5.79
CA TYR A 190 -3.60 8.95 -5.98
C TYR A 190 -3.99 7.54 -5.52
N GLN A 191 -4.90 7.39 -4.55
CA GLN A 191 -5.35 6.07 -4.09
C GLN A 191 -6.31 5.45 -5.09
N TRP A 192 -7.21 6.24 -5.67
CA TRP A 192 -8.07 5.79 -6.78
C TRP A 192 -7.23 5.44 -8.02
N ASP A 193 -6.23 6.26 -8.35
CA ASP A 193 -5.34 5.97 -9.47
C ASP A 193 -4.52 4.70 -9.25
N ALA A 194 -4.16 4.38 -8.00
CA ALA A 194 -3.46 3.14 -7.67
C ALA A 194 -4.33 1.87 -7.86
N THR A 195 -5.66 1.99 -7.98
CA THR A 195 -6.54 0.85 -8.30
C THR A 195 -6.72 0.66 -9.81
N ARG A 196 -6.00 1.43 -10.63
CA ARG A 196 -6.09 1.28 -12.08
C ARG A 196 -5.47 -0.02 -12.57
N VAL A 197 -6.24 -0.75 -13.36
CA VAL A 197 -5.77 -1.87 -14.17
C VAL A 197 -6.27 -1.62 -15.59
N ASN A 198 -5.39 -1.74 -16.59
CA ASN A 198 -5.75 -1.44 -17.98
C ASN A 198 -6.34 -0.01 -18.18
N GLY A 199 -5.81 0.96 -17.42
CA GLY A 199 -6.20 2.37 -17.46
C GLY A 199 -7.52 2.72 -16.75
N ARG A 200 -8.21 1.73 -16.16
CA ARG A 200 -9.56 1.88 -15.57
C ARG A 200 -9.55 1.59 -14.07
N ILE A 201 -10.44 2.22 -13.31
CA ILE A 201 -10.58 2.06 -11.86
C ILE A 201 -11.55 0.90 -11.57
N TRP A 202 -11.12 -0.08 -10.77
CA TRP A 202 -11.86 -1.33 -10.55
C TRP A 202 -12.37 -1.56 -9.13
N GLY A 203 -12.12 -0.65 -8.20
CA GLY A 203 -12.60 -0.83 -6.84
C GLY A 203 -12.24 0.28 -5.87
N VAL A 204 -12.88 0.21 -4.70
CA VAL A 204 -12.60 1.08 -3.56
C VAL A 204 -11.24 0.71 -2.97
N PRO A 205 -10.27 1.63 -2.90
CA PRO A 205 -8.95 1.35 -2.34
C PRO A 205 -9.01 0.76 -0.94
N LYS A 206 -8.04 -0.09 -0.60
CA LYS A 206 -7.68 -0.40 0.79
C LYS A 206 -6.40 0.36 1.13
N PRO A 207 -6.50 1.50 1.82
CA PRO A 207 -5.34 2.32 2.14
C PRO A 207 -4.29 1.59 2.99
N VAL A 208 -3.04 1.92 2.71
CA VAL A 208 -1.88 1.75 3.61
C VAL A 208 -1.03 3.00 3.53
N LEU A 209 -0.07 3.16 4.44
CA LEU A 209 0.85 4.29 4.40
C LEU A 209 1.58 4.33 3.05
N ARG A 210 1.93 5.52 2.55
CA ARG A 210 2.80 5.59 1.35
C ARG A 210 4.23 5.18 1.71
N ASN A 211 4.71 5.58 2.87
CA ASN A 211 5.94 5.05 3.46
C ASN A 211 5.54 3.92 4.41
N ASN A 212 5.38 2.69 3.92
CA ASN A 212 4.70 1.63 4.68
C ASN A 212 5.62 0.60 5.32
N ASP A 213 6.80 0.40 4.76
CA ASP A 213 7.54 -0.86 4.98
C ASP A 213 8.85 -0.57 5.72
N PRO A 214 8.81 -0.26 7.03
CA PRO A 214 10.02 -0.08 7.82
C PRO A 214 10.89 -1.34 7.79
N THR A 215 12.20 -1.14 7.67
CA THR A 215 13.16 -2.15 8.11
C THR A 215 13.32 -2.04 9.61
N PHE A 216 13.43 -3.15 10.32
CA PHE A 216 13.70 -3.17 11.75
C PHE A 216 14.61 -4.36 12.08
N TYR A 217 15.33 -4.23 13.21
CA TYR A 217 16.27 -5.26 13.66
C TYR A 217 16.22 -5.43 15.18
N ARG A 218 16.70 -6.58 15.66
CA ARG A 218 16.94 -6.88 17.07
C ARG A 218 18.11 -6.04 17.57
N LYS A 219 17.81 -4.82 18.02
CA LYS A 219 18.79 -3.90 18.56
C LYS A 219 19.48 -4.47 19.80
N ASP A 220 18.75 -5.22 20.61
CA ASP A 220 19.30 -5.93 21.76
C ASP A 220 20.39 -6.95 21.36
N TRP A 221 20.22 -7.64 20.22
CA TRP A 221 21.27 -8.49 19.66
C TRP A 221 22.45 -7.68 19.13
N GLY A 222 22.17 -6.57 18.42
CA GLY A 222 23.22 -5.66 17.97
C GLY A 222 24.08 -5.16 19.13
N ASP A 223 23.46 -4.69 20.20
CA ASP A 223 24.15 -4.19 21.40
C ASP A 223 24.96 -5.31 22.10
N ALA A 224 24.41 -6.52 22.21
CA ALA A 224 25.11 -7.68 22.77
C ALA A 224 26.34 -8.10 21.95
N LEU A 225 26.27 -7.95 20.63
CA LEU A 225 27.34 -8.27 19.68
C LEU A 225 28.33 -7.11 19.47
N GLY A 226 28.08 -5.94 20.07
CA GLY A 226 28.96 -4.75 19.99
C GLY A 226 28.69 -3.83 18.78
N PHE A 227 27.54 -3.96 18.12
CA PHE A 227 27.09 -3.14 17.01
C PHE A 227 26.16 -2.02 17.48
N GLU A 228 26.74 -0.97 18.09
CA GLU A 228 25.96 0.17 18.59
C GLU A 228 25.35 1.04 17.46
N THR A 229 25.98 1.06 16.28
CA THR A 229 25.53 1.84 15.11
C THR A 229 25.80 1.11 13.80
N LEU A 230 24.88 1.24 12.83
CA LEU A 230 25.05 0.75 11.47
C LEU A 230 25.53 1.88 10.55
N THR A 231 26.82 1.88 10.19
CA THR A 231 27.45 3.00 9.46
C THR A 231 27.33 2.88 7.95
N ASP A 232 27.41 1.66 7.41
CA ASP A 232 27.51 1.34 5.99
C ASP A 232 27.11 -0.12 5.73
N ALA A 233 27.23 -0.58 4.49
CA ALA A 233 26.90 -1.95 4.12
C ALA A 233 27.79 -3.00 4.81
N ALA A 234 29.08 -2.71 5.05
CA ALA A 234 29.97 -3.65 5.71
C ALA A 234 29.56 -3.87 7.18
N ALA A 235 29.21 -2.81 7.90
CA ALA A 235 28.70 -2.91 9.27
C ALA A 235 27.39 -3.73 9.35
N VAL A 236 26.49 -3.54 8.37
CA VAL A 236 25.26 -4.34 8.26
C VAL A 236 25.58 -5.81 7.97
N GLN A 237 26.51 -6.07 7.06
CA GLN A 237 26.92 -7.43 6.71
C GLN A 237 27.51 -8.16 7.91
N GLU A 238 28.45 -7.52 8.61
CA GLU A 238 29.09 -8.06 9.80
C GLU A 238 28.06 -8.36 10.90
N LEU A 239 27.09 -7.47 11.13
CA LEU A 239 26.02 -7.70 12.09
C LEU A 239 25.18 -8.93 11.72
N LEU A 240 24.69 -9.01 10.47
CA LEU A 240 23.80 -10.10 10.05
C LEU A 240 24.51 -11.46 10.10
N ILE A 241 25.79 -11.51 9.76
CA ILE A 241 26.61 -12.73 9.90
C ILE A 241 26.78 -13.06 11.39
N ALA A 242 27.14 -12.07 12.22
CA ALA A 242 27.34 -12.28 13.66
C ALA A 242 26.06 -12.77 14.36
N MET A 243 24.88 -12.25 13.97
CA MET A 243 23.58 -12.73 14.45
C MET A 243 23.34 -14.21 14.14
N ALA A 244 23.90 -14.74 13.06
CA ALA A 244 23.76 -16.15 12.70
C ALA A 244 24.84 -17.05 13.34
N THR A 245 26.02 -16.51 13.65
CA THR A 245 27.18 -17.33 14.05
C THR A 245 27.58 -17.21 15.51
N ASN A 246 27.17 -16.14 16.20
CA ASN A 246 27.70 -15.77 17.53
C ASN A 246 26.68 -15.88 18.67
N ASP A 247 25.60 -16.67 18.50
CA ASP A 247 24.64 -17.01 19.56
C ASP A 247 24.10 -15.76 20.30
N PRO A 248 23.46 -14.81 19.58
CA PRO A 248 23.03 -13.53 20.16
C PRO A 248 21.91 -13.67 21.20
N ASP A 249 21.18 -14.79 21.22
CA ASP A 249 20.19 -15.14 22.23
C ASP A 249 20.79 -15.97 23.40
N ALA A 250 22.09 -16.27 23.35
CA ALA A 250 22.87 -16.91 24.42
C ALA A 250 22.29 -18.25 24.90
N ASN A 251 21.69 -19.01 23.99
CA ASN A 251 21.05 -20.30 24.28
C ASN A 251 22.04 -21.48 24.10
N GLY A 252 23.21 -21.24 23.50
CA GLY A 252 24.26 -22.22 23.24
C GLY A 252 24.07 -23.07 21.98
N ALA A 253 23.07 -22.76 21.16
CA ALA A 253 22.77 -23.35 19.87
C ALA A 253 22.97 -22.34 18.72
N GLN A 254 23.10 -22.87 17.50
CA GLN A 254 23.17 -22.06 16.29
C GLN A 254 21.83 -22.16 15.56
N ASP A 255 20.80 -21.54 16.14
CA ASP A 255 19.42 -21.56 15.67
C ASP A 255 18.83 -20.14 15.51
N THR A 256 19.73 -19.18 15.34
CA THR A 256 19.45 -17.79 15.04
C THR A 256 19.99 -17.43 13.66
N TRP A 257 19.34 -16.49 12.99
CA TRP A 257 19.72 -16.01 11.66
C TRP A 257 19.69 -14.49 11.64
N GLY A 258 20.67 -13.88 10.96
CA GLY A 258 20.68 -12.43 10.77
C GLY A 258 19.46 -11.96 10.01
N PHE A 259 19.05 -12.72 8.99
CA PHE A 259 17.90 -12.37 8.18
C PHE A 259 17.01 -13.59 7.89
N CYS A 260 15.70 -13.40 7.99
CA CYS A 260 14.72 -14.44 7.66
C CYS A 260 13.66 -13.90 6.69
N PRO A 261 13.94 -13.85 5.38
CA PRO A 261 12.95 -13.45 4.39
C PRO A 261 11.85 -14.50 4.27
N TYR A 262 10.71 -14.06 3.78
CA TYR A 262 9.86 -14.88 2.94
C TYR A 262 10.13 -14.57 1.47
N GLY A 263 9.78 -15.52 0.59
CA GLY A 263 10.17 -15.59 -0.82
C GLY A 263 10.62 -14.29 -1.52
N GLY A 264 11.88 -14.28 -1.98
CA GLY A 264 12.44 -13.54 -3.12
C GLY A 264 12.50 -12.01 -3.12
N THR A 265 11.54 -11.30 -2.52
CA THR A 265 11.34 -9.86 -2.82
C THR A 265 11.60 -8.92 -1.65
N TRP A 266 11.27 -9.33 -0.42
CA TRP A 266 11.41 -8.45 0.75
C TRP A 266 12.83 -8.34 1.29
N PHE A 267 13.70 -9.31 1.01
CA PHE A 267 15.12 -9.14 1.30
C PHE A 267 15.78 -8.17 0.31
N ALA A 268 15.55 -8.39 -0.99
CA ALA A 268 16.02 -7.47 -2.02
C ALA A 268 15.54 -6.04 -1.72
N PHE A 269 14.31 -5.88 -1.23
CA PHE A 269 13.77 -4.59 -0.81
C PHE A 269 14.66 -3.82 0.19
N ILE A 270 15.23 -4.47 1.21
CA ILE A 270 16.09 -3.82 2.21
C ILE A 270 17.46 -3.48 1.62
N VAL A 271 18.10 -4.44 0.94
CA VAL A 271 19.45 -4.21 0.39
C VAL A 271 19.42 -3.19 -0.75
N ASN A 272 18.38 -3.21 -1.58
CA ASN A 272 18.18 -2.23 -2.63
C ASN A 272 18.12 -0.79 -2.09
N GLN A 273 17.55 -0.59 -0.89
CA GLN A 273 17.54 0.71 -0.21
C GLN A 273 18.93 1.17 0.24
N MET A 274 19.81 0.25 0.65
CA MET A 274 21.21 0.55 1.00
C MET A 274 22.03 0.96 -0.22
N TYR A 275 21.84 0.27 -1.34
CA TYR A 275 22.54 0.54 -2.60
C TYR A 275 21.88 1.66 -3.44
N ARG A 276 20.75 2.20 -2.97
CA ARG A 276 19.99 3.26 -3.64
C ARG A 276 19.50 2.87 -5.04
N VAL A 277 19.13 1.58 -5.19
CA VAL A 277 18.46 1.07 -6.39
C VAL A 277 17.15 1.84 -6.59
N PRO A 278 16.82 2.32 -7.80
CA PRO A 278 15.58 3.07 -8.01
C PRO A 278 14.35 2.20 -7.76
N TYR A 279 13.23 2.82 -7.36
CA TYR A 279 11.99 2.10 -7.13
C TYR A 279 11.31 1.76 -8.47
N GLY A 280 11.59 0.58 -9.01
CA GLY A 280 11.06 0.11 -10.29
C GLY A 280 11.75 0.74 -11.50
N TRP A 281 11.73 2.06 -11.61
CA TRP A 281 12.32 2.81 -12.72
C TRP A 281 13.06 4.06 -12.25
N ARG A 282 14.09 4.46 -13.00
CA ARG A 282 14.77 5.75 -12.89
C ARG A 282 14.42 6.58 -14.13
N LEU A 283 13.96 7.82 -13.92
CA LEU A 283 13.86 8.82 -14.98
C LEU A 283 15.18 9.57 -15.07
N ASN A 284 15.84 9.48 -16.22
CA ASN A 284 17.09 10.16 -16.50
C ASN A 284 16.83 11.61 -16.96
N ASP A 285 17.86 12.46 -16.87
CA ASP A 285 17.78 13.88 -17.27
C ASP A 285 17.42 14.09 -18.76
N ASP A 286 17.66 13.09 -19.61
CA ASP A 286 17.32 13.11 -21.04
C ASP A 286 15.87 12.65 -21.33
N GLY A 287 15.10 12.34 -20.28
CA GLY A 287 13.72 11.86 -20.38
C GLY A 287 13.58 10.36 -20.60
N THR A 288 14.70 9.61 -20.67
CA THR A 288 14.66 8.15 -20.80
C THR A 288 14.45 7.46 -19.46
N LEU A 289 13.85 6.26 -19.50
CA LEU A 289 13.63 5.41 -18.34
C LEU A 289 14.64 4.26 -18.30
N LEU A 290 15.25 4.03 -17.14
CA LEU A 290 16.09 2.86 -16.87
C LEU A 290 15.40 1.98 -15.82
N ASN A 291 15.18 0.70 -16.12
CA ASN A 291 14.57 -0.20 -15.14
C ASN A 291 15.57 -0.52 -14.03
N ALA A 292 15.07 -0.69 -12.80
CA ALA A 292 15.90 -1.02 -11.64
C ALA A 292 16.84 -2.21 -11.89
N ILE A 293 16.36 -3.27 -12.56
CA ILE A 293 17.18 -4.48 -12.80
C ILE A 293 18.37 -4.23 -13.74
N GLU A 294 18.34 -3.15 -14.52
CA GLU A 294 19.39 -2.77 -15.47
C GLU A 294 20.48 -1.90 -14.84
N THR A 295 20.32 -1.53 -13.57
CA THR A 295 21.21 -0.61 -12.88
C THR A 295 22.42 -1.32 -12.27
N GLU A 296 23.56 -0.62 -12.23
CA GLU A 296 24.75 -1.12 -11.54
C GLU A 296 24.50 -1.25 -10.03
N GLU A 297 23.69 -0.36 -9.46
CA GLU A 297 23.24 -0.40 -8.08
C GLU A 297 22.50 -1.71 -7.76
N TYR A 298 21.68 -2.21 -8.70
CA TYR A 298 20.99 -3.49 -8.53
C TYR A 298 21.93 -4.68 -8.58
N ARG A 299 22.93 -4.66 -9.46
CA ARG A 299 23.98 -5.68 -9.50
C ARG A 299 24.75 -5.75 -8.18
N GLN A 300 25.19 -4.61 -7.66
CA GLN A 300 25.92 -4.52 -6.38
C GLN A 300 25.06 -4.95 -5.20
N SER A 301 23.77 -4.58 -5.22
CA SER A 301 22.79 -5.10 -4.27
C SER A 301 22.79 -6.63 -4.31
N LEU A 302 22.59 -7.24 -5.49
CA LEU A 302 22.56 -8.68 -5.68
C LEU A 302 23.86 -9.39 -5.23
N GLU A 303 25.03 -8.80 -5.48
CA GLU A 303 26.31 -9.29 -4.97
C GLU A 303 26.32 -9.39 -3.45
N PHE A 304 25.88 -8.33 -2.76
CA PHE A 304 25.75 -8.32 -1.29
C PHE A 304 24.78 -9.39 -0.77
N ILE A 305 23.67 -9.62 -1.48
CA ILE A 305 22.70 -10.68 -1.15
C ILE A 305 23.36 -12.07 -1.22
N ILE A 306 24.09 -12.33 -2.31
CA ILE A 306 24.80 -13.59 -2.52
C ILE A 306 25.85 -13.81 -1.44
N GLU A 307 26.60 -12.77 -1.05
CA GLU A 307 27.60 -12.86 0.02
C GLU A 307 26.98 -13.24 1.36
N LEU A 308 25.87 -12.59 1.75
CA LEU A 308 25.16 -12.93 2.98
C LEU A 308 24.59 -14.36 2.94
N TYR A 309 24.07 -14.78 1.79
CA TYR A 309 23.53 -16.13 1.62
C TYR A 309 24.63 -17.18 1.80
N ASN A 310 25.77 -16.98 1.13
CA ASN A 310 26.94 -17.85 1.24
C ASN A 310 27.57 -17.84 2.64
N ALA A 311 27.46 -16.73 3.36
CA ALA A 311 27.93 -16.62 4.75
C ALA A 311 27.00 -17.31 5.77
N GLY A 312 25.84 -17.83 5.35
CA GLY A 312 24.89 -18.50 6.23
C GLY A 312 24.06 -17.55 7.09
N ALA A 313 23.97 -16.26 6.72
CA ALA A 313 23.18 -15.28 7.45
C ALA A 313 21.65 -15.52 7.34
N TYR A 314 21.22 -16.46 6.48
CA TYR A 314 19.83 -16.78 6.19
C TYR A 314 19.39 -18.09 6.79
N HIS A 315 18.11 -18.15 7.14
CA HIS A 315 17.44 -19.43 7.35
C HIS A 315 17.60 -20.32 6.08
N PRO A 316 18.00 -21.60 6.20
CA PRO A 316 18.22 -22.48 5.05
C PRO A 316 17.00 -22.62 4.13
N ASP A 317 15.80 -22.61 4.71
CA ASP A 317 14.53 -22.69 3.97
C ASP A 317 13.98 -21.33 3.53
N SER A 318 14.73 -20.23 3.66
CA SER A 318 14.28 -18.85 3.36
C SER A 318 13.63 -18.67 1.98
N ALA A 319 14.05 -19.43 0.97
CA ALA A 319 13.43 -19.41 -0.36
C ALA A 319 11.99 -19.95 -0.38
N ASN A 320 11.61 -20.78 0.60
CA ASN A 320 10.32 -21.46 0.69
C ASN A 320 9.41 -20.91 1.79
N LEU A 321 9.92 -20.01 2.65
CA LEU A 321 9.12 -19.42 3.72
C LEU A 321 8.05 -18.50 3.14
N ASN A 322 6.82 -18.61 3.66
CA ASN A 322 5.79 -17.60 3.47
C ASN A 322 5.87 -16.50 4.55
N VAL A 323 5.05 -15.46 4.40
CA VAL A 323 5.03 -14.30 5.31
C VAL A 323 4.83 -14.73 6.77
N SER A 324 3.88 -15.65 7.00
CA SER A 324 3.53 -16.12 8.34
C SER A 324 4.68 -16.87 8.98
N GLN A 325 5.31 -17.80 8.27
CA GLN A 325 6.44 -18.59 8.77
C GLN A 325 7.66 -17.70 9.07
N ALA A 326 7.95 -16.71 8.22
CA ALA A 326 9.02 -15.76 8.48
C ALA A 326 8.72 -14.87 9.71
N SER A 327 7.47 -14.47 9.89
CA SER A 327 7.02 -13.71 11.06
C SER A 327 7.11 -14.54 12.35
N ASP A 328 6.75 -15.82 12.28
CA ASP A 328 6.85 -16.75 13.41
C ASP A 328 8.30 -16.96 13.86
N LEU A 329 9.26 -17.03 12.93
CA LEU A 329 10.69 -17.11 13.25
C LEU A 329 11.20 -15.84 13.95
N LEU A 330 10.76 -14.66 13.51
CA LEU A 330 11.07 -13.40 14.19
C LEU A 330 10.49 -13.36 15.61
N LEU A 331 9.19 -13.62 15.75
CA LEU A 331 8.48 -13.57 17.03
C LEU A 331 8.94 -14.68 17.99
N GLY A 332 9.35 -15.83 17.45
CA GLY A 332 9.99 -16.93 18.18
C GLY A 332 11.41 -16.63 18.65
N GLY A 333 11.97 -15.46 18.32
CA GLY A 333 13.29 -15.04 18.74
C GLY A 333 14.43 -15.58 17.89
N GLN A 334 14.18 -16.03 16.67
CA GLN A 334 15.17 -16.70 15.82
C GLN A 334 15.68 -15.83 14.65
N ALA A 335 15.06 -14.68 14.37
CA ALA A 335 15.48 -13.78 13.28
C ALA A 335 15.91 -12.39 13.80
N GLY A 336 17.01 -11.88 13.25
CA GLY A 336 17.65 -10.64 13.70
C GLY A 336 17.19 -9.37 12.99
N MET A 337 16.83 -9.44 11.71
CA MET A 337 16.38 -8.30 10.91
C MET A 337 15.26 -8.72 9.97
N ALA A 338 14.26 -7.85 9.80
CA ALA A 338 13.11 -8.07 8.93
C ALA A 338 12.50 -6.73 8.49
N THR A 339 11.47 -6.83 7.67
CA THR A 339 10.64 -5.71 7.21
C THR A 339 9.20 -6.20 7.10
N ASN A 340 8.26 -5.30 7.34
CA ASN A 340 6.83 -5.52 7.20
C ASN A 340 6.12 -4.17 7.20
N GLY A 341 4.82 -4.13 6.91
CA GLY A 341 4.03 -2.91 7.01
C GLY A 341 3.98 -2.37 8.44
N PHE A 342 3.84 -1.05 8.62
CA PHE A 342 3.71 -0.41 9.95
C PHE A 342 2.66 -1.10 10.84
N ALA A 343 1.52 -1.49 10.28
CA ALA A 343 0.43 -2.13 11.01
C ALA A 343 0.82 -3.50 11.62
N ALA A 344 1.80 -4.20 11.04
CA ALA A 344 2.33 -5.45 11.59
C ALA A 344 3.42 -5.22 12.66
N VAL A 345 4.11 -4.07 12.60
CA VAL A 345 5.26 -3.78 13.48
C VAL A 345 4.84 -3.07 14.77
N PHE A 346 3.94 -2.10 14.65
CA PHE A 346 3.56 -1.19 15.73
C PHE A 346 2.19 -1.51 16.31
N GLY A 347 1.92 -0.97 17.51
CA GLY A 347 0.67 -1.12 18.22
C GLY A 347 0.56 -2.38 19.09
N PRO A 348 -0.56 -2.57 19.82
CA PRO A 348 -0.67 -3.61 20.83
C PRO A 348 -0.51 -5.04 20.29
N SER A 349 -0.90 -5.27 19.04
CA SER A 349 -0.76 -6.55 18.33
C SER A 349 0.45 -6.59 17.39
N GLY A 350 1.23 -5.51 17.32
CA GLY A 350 2.41 -5.43 16.46
C GLY A 350 3.61 -6.17 17.03
N PHE A 351 4.55 -6.54 16.16
CA PHE A 351 5.72 -7.35 16.51
C PHE A 351 6.53 -6.79 17.68
N ARG A 352 6.64 -5.46 17.80
CA ARG A 352 7.35 -4.79 18.91
C ARG A 352 6.76 -5.10 20.28
N GLN A 353 5.45 -5.39 20.35
CA GLN A 353 4.78 -5.76 21.60
C GLN A 353 4.64 -7.27 21.74
N THR A 354 4.31 -7.98 20.66
CA THR A 354 4.00 -9.41 20.70
C THR A 354 5.23 -10.31 20.82
N ILE A 355 6.44 -9.82 20.53
CA ILE A 355 7.68 -10.55 20.80
C ILE A 355 8.00 -10.61 22.31
N LYS A 356 7.65 -9.58 23.09
CA LYS A 356 8.07 -9.45 24.51
C LYS A 356 7.59 -10.58 25.43
N PRO A 357 6.39 -11.15 25.29
CA PRO A 357 5.99 -12.32 26.08
C PRO A 357 6.88 -13.56 25.86
N ILE A 358 7.53 -13.66 24.70
CA ILE A 358 8.41 -14.77 24.33
C ILE A 358 9.86 -14.43 24.69
N VAL A 359 10.30 -13.21 24.34
CA VAL A 359 11.65 -12.69 24.54
C VAL A 359 11.54 -11.32 25.25
N PRO A 360 11.47 -11.29 26.61
CA PRO A 360 11.17 -10.07 27.37
C PRO A 360 12.12 -8.89 27.14
N GLU A 361 13.37 -9.17 26.81
CA GLU A 361 14.44 -8.21 26.53
C GLU A 361 14.51 -7.75 25.07
N ALA A 362 13.69 -8.32 24.18
CA ALA A 362 13.75 -7.99 22.76
C ALA A 362 13.44 -6.51 22.48
N VAL A 363 14.28 -5.91 21.64
CA VAL A 363 14.11 -4.54 21.14
C VAL A 363 14.11 -4.57 19.63
N LEU A 364 12.93 -4.61 19.02
CA LEU A 364 12.76 -4.49 17.56
C LEU A 364 12.78 -3.01 17.17
N GLU A 365 13.95 -2.51 16.77
CA GLU A 365 14.17 -1.11 16.44
C GLU A 365 14.06 -0.84 14.93
N PRO A 366 13.13 0.03 14.50
CA PRO A 366 13.08 0.52 13.13
C PRO A 366 14.36 1.27 12.74
N VAL A 367 14.88 1.00 11.54
CA VAL A 367 16.12 1.58 11.03
C VAL A 367 15.99 1.99 9.56
N ILE A 368 16.37 3.24 9.27
CA ILE A 368 16.68 3.64 7.90
C ILE A 368 18.08 3.13 7.62
N MET A 369 18.18 2.22 6.66
CA MET A 369 19.45 1.56 6.38
C MET A 369 20.52 2.57 5.93
N PRO A 370 21.78 2.40 6.34
CA PRO A 370 22.85 3.22 5.82
C PRO A 370 23.04 2.96 4.32
N GLY A 371 23.56 3.96 3.63
CA GLY A 371 24.06 3.80 2.27
C GLY A 371 25.27 2.89 2.26
N HIS A 372 25.45 2.13 1.18
CA HIS A 372 26.59 1.22 1.03
C HIS A 372 27.97 1.90 1.21
N ASP A 373 28.03 3.21 1.01
CA ASP A 373 29.22 4.06 1.04
C ASP A 373 29.39 4.91 2.32
N GLY A 374 28.57 4.69 3.36
CA GLY A 374 28.65 5.44 4.62
C GLY A 374 27.78 6.70 4.69
N GLY A 375 26.81 6.87 3.79
CA GLY A 375 25.78 7.91 3.85
C GLY A 375 24.42 7.38 4.35
N THR A 376 23.34 8.12 4.10
CA THR A 376 21.98 7.60 4.27
C THR A 376 21.57 6.79 3.05
N GLY A 377 20.89 5.66 3.27
CA GLY A 377 20.19 4.94 2.21
C GLY A 377 18.95 5.71 1.75
N ILE A 378 18.11 5.04 0.98
CA ILE A 378 16.79 5.55 0.58
C ILE A 378 15.68 4.73 1.22
N THR A 379 14.44 5.20 1.15
CA THR A 379 13.26 4.33 1.30
C THR A 379 12.41 4.36 0.03
N TYR A 380 11.41 3.49 -0.08
CA TYR A 380 10.48 3.49 -1.21
C TYR A 380 9.12 4.02 -0.81
N GLN A 381 8.63 5.01 -1.58
CA GLN A 381 7.28 5.52 -1.45
C GLN A 381 6.34 4.67 -2.29
N THR A 382 5.53 3.84 -1.64
CA THR A 382 4.56 2.95 -2.27
C THR A 382 3.35 3.73 -2.83
N PRO A 383 2.49 3.08 -3.64
CA PRO A 383 1.24 3.67 -4.11
C PRO A 383 0.24 4.03 -2.99
N GLY A 384 0.45 3.59 -1.75
CA GLY A 384 -0.42 3.91 -0.60
C GLY A 384 -1.74 3.14 -0.58
N ILE A 385 -1.78 1.99 -1.25
CA ILE A 385 -2.87 1.00 -1.17
C ILE A 385 -2.28 -0.40 -1.03
N PHE A 386 -2.98 -1.29 -0.32
CA PHE A 386 -2.64 -2.71 -0.28
C PHE A 386 -3.32 -3.47 -1.41
N GLY A 387 -4.58 -3.14 -1.68
CA GLY A 387 -5.44 -3.72 -2.70
C GLY A 387 -6.69 -2.86 -2.86
N PHE A 388 -7.75 -3.42 -3.44
CA PHE A 388 -9.02 -2.71 -3.57
C PHE A 388 -10.22 -3.66 -3.56
N ASN A 389 -11.36 -3.13 -3.16
CA ASN A 389 -12.63 -3.83 -3.10
C ASN A 389 -13.41 -3.59 -4.39
N ALA A 390 -13.46 -4.61 -5.24
CA ALA A 390 -14.19 -4.57 -6.50
C ALA A 390 -15.65 -4.99 -6.32
N ILE A 391 -16.53 -4.40 -7.13
CA ILE A 391 -17.93 -4.78 -7.25
C ILE A 391 -18.06 -5.69 -8.48
N SER A 392 -18.81 -6.79 -8.38
CA SER A 392 -19.07 -7.66 -9.53
C SER A 392 -19.80 -6.91 -10.65
N ALA A 393 -19.53 -7.26 -11.91
CA ALA A 393 -20.17 -6.59 -13.04
C ALA A 393 -21.71 -6.72 -13.01
N GLU A 394 -22.23 -7.87 -12.55
CA GLU A 394 -23.67 -8.09 -12.39
C GLU A 394 -24.28 -7.13 -11.38
N ALA A 395 -23.68 -7.00 -10.19
CA ALA A 395 -24.19 -6.13 -9.14
C ALA A 395 -24.04 -4.64 -9.48
N GLY A 396 -22.96 -4.25 -10.15
CA GLY A 396 -22.71 -2.86 -10.53
C GLY A 396 -23.57 -2.35 -11.68
N GLN A 397 -24.17 -3.24 -12.50
CA GLN A 397 -25.08 -2.84 -13.58
C GLN A 397 -26.51 -2.54 -13.09
N ASP A 398 -26.87 -3.00 -11.90
CA ASP A 398 -28.12 -2.63 -11.23
C ASP A 398 -27.88 -1.36 -10.41
N GLU A 399 -28.53 -0.26 -10.82
CA GLU A 399 -28.35 1.07 -10.21
C GLU A 399 -28.71 1.08 -8.71
N GLU A 400 -29.83 0.47 -8.32
CA GLU A 400 -30.24 0.43 -6.91
C GLU A 400 -29.26 -0.39 -6.08
N ARG A 401 -28.81 -1.53 -6.61
CA ARG A 401 -27.85 -2.40 -5.94
C ARG A 401 -26.45 -1.77 -5.85
N LEU A 402 -26.00 -1.10 -6.91
CA LEU A 402 -24.74 -0.35 -6.92
C LEU A 402 -24.74 0.71 -5.83
N HIS A 403 -25.82 1.50 -5.73
CA HIS A 403 -25.94 2.54 -4.73
C HIS A 403 -25.94 1.99 -3.29
N GLU A 404 -26.60 0.85 -3.06
CA GLU A 404 -26.59 0.16 -1.78
C GLU A 404 -25.18 -0.35 -1.41
N LEU A 405 -24.48 -0.99 -2.35
CA LEU A 405 -23.12 -1.50 -2.13
C LEU A 405 -22.11 -0.37 -1.87
N LEU A 406 -22.23 0.75 -2.58
CA LEU A 406 -21.44 1.96 -2.30
C LEU A 406 -21.75 2.53 -0.92
N GLY A 407 -23.02 2.50 -0.48
CA GLY A 407 -23.42 2.90 0.87
C GLY A 407 -22.82 2.00 1.95
N VAL A 408 -22.87 0.68 1.73
CA VAL A 408 -22.25 -0.32 2.62
C VAL A 408 -20.75 -0.08 2.70
N MET A 409 -20.06 0.06 1.56
CA MET A 409 -18.62 0.34 1.55
C MET A 409 -18.30 1.69 2.21
N ASN A 410 -19.12 2.73 2.00
CA ASN A 410 -18.97 4.03 2.66
C ASN A 410 -19.04 3.93 4.19
N TYR A 411 -19.94 3.11 4.73
CA TYR A 411 -19.97 2.81 6.17
C TYR A 411 -18.70 2.06 6.60
N LEU A 412 -18.34 1.01 5.86
CA LEU A 412 -17.19 0.16 6.20
C LEU A 412 -15.86 0.92 6.12
N VAL A 413 -15.80 1.96 5.29
CA VAL A 413 -14.66 2.87 5.16
C VAL A 413 -14.80 4.14 6.01
N ALA A 414 -15.56 4.14 7.10
CA ALA A 414 -15.66 5.34 7.92
C ALA A 414 -14.30 5.76 8.53
N PRO A 415 -13.99 7.06 8.61
CA PRO A 415 -12.71 7.59 9.12
C PRO A 415 -12.51 7.33 10.61
N PHE A 416 -11.26 7.28 11.05
CA PHE A 416 -10.87 7.16 12.45
C PHE A 416 -11.52 8.26 13.31
N GLY A 417 -11.93 7.86 14.51
CA GLY A 417 -12.68 8.73 15.40
C GLY A 417 -14.14 8.92 15.02
N SER A 418 -14.65 8.27 13.97
CA SER A 418 -16.11 8.21 13.77
C SER A 418 -16.75 7.14 14.65
N GLU A 419 -18.06 7.24 14.90
CA GLU A 419 -18.83 6.21 15.61
C GLU A 419 -18.78 4.87 14.87
N GLU A 420 -18.81 4.91 13.54
CA GLU A 420 -18.76 3.73 12.68
C GLU A 420 -17.37 3.06 12.77
N ALA A 421 -16.28 3.83 12.61
CA ALA A 421 -14.93 3.30 12.75
C ALA A 421 -14.64 2.79 14.15
N THR A 422 -15.15 3.47 15.19
CA THR A 422 -15.04 3.01 16.59
C THR A 422 -15.61 1.59 16.72
N PHE A 423 -16.82 1.37 16.21
CA PHE A 423 -17.41 0.04 16.20
C PHE A 423 -16.62 -0.95 15.33
N LEU A 424 -16.23 -0.58 14.11
CA LEU A 424 -15.51 -1.48 13.20
C LEU A 424 -14.14 -1.92 13.73
N LEU A 425 -13.48 -1.07 14.53
CA LEU A 425 -12.18 -1.33 15.14
C LEU A 425 -12.28 -2.05 16.50
N TYR A 426 -13.23 -1.66 17.34
CA TYR A 426 -13.28 -2.05 18.75
C TYR A 426 -14.56 -2.79 19.18
N GLY A 427 -15.53 -2.95 18.28
CA GLY A 427 -16.82 -3.57 18.55
C GLY A 427 -17.65 -2.79 19.57
N ILE A 428 -18.53 -3.51 20.27
CA ILE A 428 -19.37 -2.97 21.34
C ILE A 428 -18.54 -2.83 22.64
N PRO A 429 -18.38 -1.61 23.19
CA PRO A 429 -17.70 -1.41 24.48
C PRO A 429 -18.33 -2.22 25.62
N GLY A 430 -17.50 -2.80 26.48
CA GLY A 430 -17.91 -3.70 27.57
C GLY A 430 -18.24 -5.14 27.14
N VAL A 431 -18.29 -5.42 25.84
CA VAL A 431 -18.44 -6.77 25.28
C VAL A 431 -17.17 -7.18 24.54
N HIS A 432 -16.77 -6.39 23.55
CA HIS A 432 -15.63 -6.68 22.68
C HIS A 432 -14.38 -5.88 23.06
N SER A 433 -14.55 -4.79 23.80
CA SER A 433 -13.45 -3.92 24.21
C SER A 433 -13.64 -3.33 25.60
N GLU A 434 -12.51 -2.98 26.20
CA GLU A 434 -12.43 -2.26 27.47
C GLU A 434 -12.00 -0.81 27.20
N GLU A 435 -12.58 0.13 27.94
CA GLU A 435 -12.18 1.53 27.90
C GLU A 435 -10.84 1.72 28.61
N LEU A 436 -9.96 2.51 28.01
CA LEU A 436 -8.62 2.78 28.54
C LEU A 436 -8.59 4.07 29.35
N GLU A 437 -7.69 4.14 30.34
CA GLU A 437 -7.48 5.36 31.14
C GLU A 437 -7.03 6.56 30.29
N THR A 438 -6.36 6.30 29.17
CA THR A 438 -5.92 7.29 28.19
C THR A 438 -7.02 7.73 27.21
N GLY A 439 -8.24 7.23 27.39
CA GLY A 439 -9.33 7.37 26.43
C GLY A 439 -9.21 6.38 25.27
N GLY A 440 -10.35 6.04 24.67
CA GLY A 440 -10.46 5.00 23.64
C GLY A 440 -10.56 3.60 24.20
N TYR A 441 -10.29 2.60 23.35
CA TYR A 441 -10.64 1.21 23.61
C TYR A 441 -9.51 0.24 23.30
N SER A 442 -9.45 -0.86 24.05
CA SER A 442 -8.62 -2.04 23.73
C SER A 442 -9.52 -3.24 23.52
N LEU A 443 -9.30 -3.98 22.42
CA LEU A 443 -10.01 -5.24 22.20
C LEU A 443 -9.67 -6.26 23.29
N THR A 444 -10.69 -7.00 23.73
CA THR A 444 -10.49 -8.22 24.51
C THR A 444 -10.11 -9.37 23.58
N GLU A 445 -9.72 -10.52 24.14
CA GLU A 445 -9.52 -11.75 23.36
C GLU A 445 -10.78 -12.14 22.60
N GLN A 446 -11.94 -12.09 23.28
CA GLN A 446 -13.24 -12.32 22.66
C GLN A 446 -13.51 -11.30 21.56
N GLY A 447 -13.30 -10.00 21.81
CA GLY A 447 -13.52 -8.98 20.79
C GLY A 447 -12.66 -9.18 19.54
N SER A 448 -11.41 -9.60 19.72
CA SER A 448 -10.50 -9.94 18.62
C SER A 448 -11.00 -11.16 17.83
N ALA A 449 -11.48 -12.20 18.52
CA ALA A 449 -12.04 -13.39 17.89
C ALA A 449 -13.38 -13.12 17.17
N ASP A 450 -14.28 -12.35 17.78
CA ASP A 450 -15.60 -12.03 17.23
C ASP A 450 -15.46 -11.11 15.99
N ARG A 451 -14.57 -10.12 16.03
CA ARG A 451 -14.30 -9.22 14.90
C ARG A 451 -13.54 -9.93 13.77
N SER A 452 -12.43 -10.60 14.09
CA SER A 452 -11.49 -11.23 13.15
C SER A 452 -11.30 -10.39 11.86
N ALA A 453 -11.42 -11.00 10.68
CA ALA A 453 -11.27 -10.38 9.37
C ALA A 453 -12.60 -9.94 8.71
N LEU A 454 -13.72 -9.92 9.45
CA LEU A 454 -15.07 -9.68 8.90
C LEU A 454 -15.20 -8.43 8.02
N VAL A 455 -14.39 -7.41 8.30
CA VAL A 455 -14.39 -6.11 7.60
C VAL A 455 -12.97 -5.66 7.20
N TYR A 456 -11.97 -6.55 7.29
CA TYR A 456 -10.55 -6.21 7.11
C TYR A 456 -10.24 -5.41 5.83
N PRO A 457 -10.86 -5.71 4.67
CA PRO A 457 -10.57 -5.00 3.43
C PRO A 457 -10.97 -3.53 3.37
N PHE A 458 -11.85 -3.07 4.25
CA PHE A 458 -12.54 -1.78 4.12
C PHE A 458 -12.08 -0.71 5.11
N LEU A 459 -11.13 -1.00 6.00
CA LEU A 459 -10.65 -0.01 6.98
C LEU A 459 -9.89 1.14 6.29
N SER A 460 -10.23 2.38 6.64
CA SER A 460 -10.34 3.43 5.61
C SER A 460 -9.29 4.51 5.53
N GLU A 461 -8.55 4.80 6.59
CA GLU A 461 -7.58 5.88 6.55
C GLU A 461 -6.31 5.51 7.31
N ASN A 462 -5.22 6.13 6.88
CA ASN A 462 -3.95 5.99 7.56
C ASN A 462 -3.88 7.02 8.68
N TYR A 463 -3.50 6.57 9.87
CA TYR A 463 -3.25 7.39 11.05
C TYR A 463 -2.29 6.63 11.96
N PHE A 464 -1.69 7.32 12.91
CA PHE A 464 -0.93 6.69 13.99
C PHE A 464 -1.71 6.82 15.29
N TYR A 465 -2.45 5.79 15.66
CA TYR A 465 -3.05 5.65 16.98
C TYR A 465 -2.92 4.21 17.42
N TYR A 466 -2.36 4.02 18.60
CA TYR A 466 -2.17 2.69 19.19
C TYR A 466 -2.76 2.70 20.60
N SER A 467 -3.84 1.95 20.78
CA SER A 467 -4.58 1.88 22.04
C SER A 467 -3.65 1.64 23.23
N GLY A 468 -3.62 2.59 24.18
CA GLY A 468 -2.80 2.52 25.38
C GLY A 468 -1.29 2.77 25.18
N LEU A 469 -0.86 3.14 23.96
CA LEU A 469 0.54 3.33 23.58
C LEU A 469 0.76 4.69 22.88
N PRO A 470 0.48 5.84 23.54
CA PRO A 470 0.62 7.16 22.91
C PRO A 470 2.06 7.46 22.45
N GLU A 471 3.07 7.06 23.24
CA GLU A 471 4.49 7.23 22.87
C GLU A 471 4.86 6.42 21.61
N GLU A 472 4.27 5.24 21.41
CA GLU A 472 4.48 4.43 20.22
C GLU A 472 3.86 5.10 18.98
N ALA A 473 2.73 5.81 19.14
CA ALA A 473 2.09 6.54 18.05
C ALA A 473 2.95 7.72 17.58
N GLU A 474 3.47 8.50 18.53
CA GLU A 474 4.45 9.57 18.26
C GLU A 474 5.72 9.02 17.59
N PHE A 475 6.27 7.93 18.14
CA PHE A 475 7.47 7.30 17.62
C PHE A 475 7.27 6.78 16.19
N ALA A 476 6.15 6.11 15.90
CA ALA A 476 5.84 5.60 14.57
C ALA A 476 5.66 6.73 13.55
N GLN A 477 4.98 7.83 13.92
CA GLN A 477 4.84 9.00 13.04
C GLN A 477 6.20 9.63 12.76
N ALA A 478 7.00 9.92 13.80
CA ALA A 478 8.33 10.47 13.63
C ALA A 478 9.23 9.56 12.78
N TYR A 479 9.11 8.25 12.93
CA TYR A 479 9.80 7.30 12.06
C TYR A 479 9.34 7.42 10.59
N ASN A 480 8.02 7.53 10.38
CA ASN A 480 7.42 7.71 9.05
C ASN A 480 7.88 9.01 8.37
N GLU A 481 8.00 10.11 9.14
CA GLU A 481 8.56 11.38 8.66
C GLU A 481 9.98 11.19 8.13
N ARG A 482 10.86 10.54 8.90
CA ARG A 482 12.24 10.27 8.46
C ARG A 482 12.28 9.38 7.23
N MET A 483 11.38 8.39 7.12
CA MET A 483 11.29 7.58 5.90
C MET A 483 10.93 8.47 4.71
N ALA A 484 9.92 9.33 4.86
CA ALA A 484 9.45 10.24 3.82
C ALA A 484 10.55 11.19 3.32
N GLU A 485 11.41 11.69 4.20
CA GLU A 485 12.53 12.58 3.87
C GLU A 485 13.56 11.95 2.91
N VAL A 486 13.70 10.62 2.95
CA VAL A 486 14.65 9.87 2.10
C VAL A 486 13.94 8.96 1.10
N ALA A 487 12.62 9.10 0.96
CA ALA A 487 11.83 8.26 0.10
C ALA A 487 12.02 8.64 -1.38
N VAL A 488 12.22 7.63 -2.23
CA VAL A 488 12.17 7.78 -3.68
C VAL A 488 10.85 7.24 -4.21
N THR A 489 10.30 7.94 -5.20
CA THR A 489 9.08 7.52 -5.91
C THR A 489 9.44 6.68 -7.12
N ASN A 490 8.50 5.83 -7.54
CA ASN A 490 8.55 5.26 -8.88
C ASN A 490 8.00 6.31 -9.86
N PRO A 491 8.80 6.80 -10.83
CA PRO A 491 8.34 7.81 -11.78
C PRO A 491 7.23 7.32 -12.72
N THR A 492 7.02 6.00 -12.80
CA THR A 492 5.92 5.41 -13.57
C THR A 492 4.68 5.12 -12.71
N ALA A 493 4.68 5.50 -11.44
CA ALA A 493 3.50 5.33 -10.57
C ALA A 493 2.32 6.12 -11.12
N GLY A 494 1.17 5.45 -11.28
CA GLY A 494 -0.03 6.03 -11.88
C GLY A 494 -0.02 6.12 -13.40
N LEU A 495 1.09 5.76 -14.07
CA LEU A 495 1.14 5.66 -15.53
C LEU A 495 0.60 4.32 -16.01
N TYR A 496 0.11 4.31 -17.24
CA TYR A 496 -0.42 3.11 -17.87
C TYR A 496 0.51 2.58 -18.96
N SER A 497 0.81 1.28 -18.90
CA SER A 497 1.43 0.51 -19.97
C SER A 497 0.52 -0.68 -20.28
N ALA A 498 0.10 -0.80 -21.53
CA ALA A 498 -0.71 -1.93 -22.00
C ALA A 498 0.09 -3.23 -21.91
N THR A 499 1.36 -3.19 -22.31
CA THR A 499 2.24 -4.36 -22.26
C THR A 499 2.50 -4.80 -20.82
N GLN A 500 2.61 -3.88 -19.86
CA GLN A 500 2.72 -4.23 -18.43
C GLN A 500 1.44 -4.89 -17.93
N GLY A 501 0.28 -4.44 -18.37
CA GLY A 501 -1.02 -5.05 -18.04
C GLY A 501 -1.12 -6.49 -18.55
N GLU A 502 -0.75 -6.71 -19.81
CA GLU A 502 -0.89 -8.01 -20.49
C GLU A 502 0.21 -9.03 -20.11
N GLN A 503 1.46 -8.58 -19.95
CA GLN A 503 2.64 -9.46 -19.85
C GLN A 503 3.40 -9.32 -18.52
N GLY A 504 3.06 -8.33 -17.69
CA GLY A 504 3.80 -8.02 -16.47
C GLY A 504 3.86 -9.18 -15.48
N ALA A 505 2.83 -10.03 -15.44
CA ALA A 505 2.78 -11.22 -14.61
C ALA A 505 3.84 -12.26 -14.99
N GLU A 506 3.90 -12.64 -16.27
CA GLU A 506 4.89 -13.58 -16.79
C GLU A 506 6.32 -13.03 -16.65
N LEU A 507 6.52 -11.75 -16.98
CA LEU A 507 7.81 -11.09 -16.83
C LEU A 507 8.26 -11.06 -15.37
N GLY A 508 7.37 -10.75 -14.44
CA GLY A 508 7.66 -10.72 -13.00
C GLY A 508 8.04 -12.10 -12.46
N GLN A 509 7.33 -13.15 -12.86
CA GLN A 509 7.66 -14.52 -12.48
C GLN A 509 9.04 -14.94 -12.99
N TYR A 510 9.35 -14.64 -14.25
CA TYR A 510 10.67 -14.89 -14.83
C TYR A 510 11.79 -14.22 -14.03
N LEU A 511 11.63 -12.93 -13.68
CA LEU A 511 12.62 -12.21 -12.86
C LEU A 511 12.79 -12.84 -11.48
N ALA A 512 11.70 -13.23 -10.82
CA ALA A 512 11.74 -13.82 -9.48
C ALA A 512 12.43 -15.20 -9.45
N ASP A 513 12.16 -16.04 -10.45
CA ASP A 513 12.75 -17.37 -10.56
C ASP A 513 14.26 -17.29 -10.82
N THR A 514 14.68 -16.42 -11.75
CA THR A 514 16.11 -16.22 -12.06
C THR A 514 16.86 -15.57 -10.89
N TYR A 515 16.28 -14.55 -10.24
CA TYR A 515 16.85 -13.97 -9.02
C TYR A 515 17.07 -15.05 -7.94
N THR A 516 16.08 -15.91 -7.70
CA THR A 516 16.20 -16.99 -6.71
C THR A 516 17.27 -18.01 -7.12
N ALA A 517 17.38 -18.35 -8.41
CA ALA A 517 18.42 -19.24 -8.91
C ALA A 517 19.84 -18.68 -8.68
N ILE A 518 20.04 -17.39 -8.92
CA ILE A 518 21.32 -16.70 -8.67
C ILE A 518 21.64 -16.68 -7.17
N VAL A 519 20.72 -16.21 -6.32
CA VAL A 519 20.96 -16.09 -4.88
C VAL A 519 21.26 -17.44 -4.22
N THR A 520 20.55 -18.50 -4.63
CA THR A 520 20.76 -19.86 -4.10
C THR A 520 21.99 -20.58 -4.69
N GLY A 521 22.76 -19.92 -5.57
CA GLY A 521 23.93 -20.48 -6.22
C GLY A 521 23.63 -21.60 -7.21
N ARG A 522 22.36 -21.76 -7.64
CA ARG A 522 21.98 -22.68 -8.72
C ARG A 522 22.47 -22.17 -10.07
N GLU A 523 22.55 -20.86 -10.22
CA GLU A 523 23.10 -20.15 -11.37
C GLU A 523 24.10 -19.09 -10.91
N PRO A 524 25.11 -18.75 -11.74
CA PRO A 524 26.10 -17.74 -11.39
C PRO A 524 25.55 -16.32 -11.61
N ILE A 525 26.19 -15.29 -11.04
CA ILE A 525 25.70 -13.90 -11.13
C ILE A 525 25.69 -13.35 -12.56
N GLU A 526 26.53 -13.88 -13.44
CA GLU A 526 26.57 -13.52 -14.87
C GLU A 526 25.23 -13.81 -15.57
N THR A 527 24.39 -14.70 -15.03
CA THR A 527 23.02 -14.92 -15.53
C THR A 527 22.17 -13.65 -15.44
N LEU A 528 22.51 -12.67 -14.58
CA LEU A 528 21.82 -11.37 -14.53
C LEU A 528 21.79 -10.68 -15.90
N ASP A 529 22.86 -10.77 -16.70
CA ASP A 529 22.92 -10.13 -18.01
C ASP A 529 21.97 -10.80 -19.02
N GLU A 530 21.87 -12.14 -18.96
CA GLU A 530 20.91 -12.90 -19.76
C GLU A 530 19.47 -12.58 -19.32
N MET A 531 19.23 -12.49 -18.00
CA MET A 531 17.93 -12.12 -17.43
C MET A 531 17.46 -10.77 -17.94
N ILE A 532 18.33 -9.76 -17.91
CA ILE A 532 18.04 -8.42 -18.42
C ILE A 532 17.73 -8.47 -19.92
N SER A 533 18.57 -9.14 -20.72
CA SER A 533 18.37 -9.24 -22.17
C SER A 533 17.04 -9.91 -22.54
N GLU A 534 16.71 -11.00 -21.86
CA GLU A 534 15.46 -11.74 -22.07
C GLU A 534 14.25 -10.92 -21.63
N TRP A 535 14.29 -10.30 -20.45
CA TRP A 535 13.19 -9.45 -19.97
C TRP A 535 12.91 -8.30 -20.94
N ARG A 536 13.95 -7.63 -21.44
CA ARG A 536 13.82 -6.57 -22.45
C ARG A 536 13.14 -7.06 -23.72
N GLY A 537 13.59 -8.19 -24.25
CA GLY A 537 13.06 -8.78 -25.49
C GLY A 537 11.65 -9.36 -25.37
N ARG A 538 11.24 -9.78 -24.16
CA ARG A 538 9.92 -10.35 -23.89
C ARG A 538 8.82 -9.31 -23.65
N GLY A 539 9.16 -8.03 -23.54
CA GLY A 539 8.19 -6.96 -23.34
C GLY A 539 8.72 -5.78 -22.55
N GLY A 540 9.84 -5.92 -21.84
CA GLY A 540 10.42 -4.86 -21.01
C GLY A 540 10.75 -3.58 -21.78
N ASP A 541 11.29 -3.68 -23.01
CA ASP A 541 11.59 -2.49 -23.84
C ASP A 541 10.30 -1.81 -24.33
N GLN A 542 9.24 -2.58 -24.61
CA GLN A 542 7.94 -2.05 -25.00
C GLN A 542 7.25 -1.34 -23.81
N ILE A 543 7.32 -1.93 -22.61
CA ILE A 543 6.84 -1.30 -21.37
C ILE A 543 7.56 0.03 -21.12
N ARG A 544 8.89 0.05 -21.28
CA ARG A 544 9.69 1.28 -21.16
C ARG A 544 9.16 2.35 -22.10
N GLN A 545 9.00 2.02 -23.39
CA GLN A 545 8.56 2.98 -24.40
C GLN A 545 7.18 3.54 -24.08
N GLU A 546 6.23 2.71 -23.65
CA GLU A 546 4.88 3.15 -23.29
C GLU A 546 4.89 4.13 -22.12
N TYR A 547 5.73 3.89 -21.10
CA TYR A 547 5.89 4.83 -20.00
C TYR A 547 6.59 6.13 -20.42
N GLU A 548 7.64 6.07 -21.23
CA GLU A 548 8.31 7.26 -21.77
C GLU A 548 7.34 8.12 -22.61
N GLU A 549 6.49 7.47 -23.43
CA GLU A 549 5.44 8.14 -24.19
C GLU A 549 4.38 8.78 -23.29
N ALA A 550 4.00 8.12 -22.19
CA ALA A 550 3.06 8.67 -21.22
C ALA A 550 3.66 9.88 -20.46
N ILE A 551 4.94 9.80 -20.06
CA ILE A 551 5.66 10.90 -19.41
C ILE A 551 5.77 12.11 -20.34
N ALA A 552 6.05 11.89 -21.64
CA ALA A 552 6.19 12.97 -22.60
C ALA A 552 4.87 13.70 -22.93
N GLN A 553 3.71 13.12 -22.57
CA GLN A 553 2.39 13.68 -22.81
C GLN A 553 1.83 14.49 -21.62
N GLY A 554 2.32 14.23 -20.41
CA GLY A 554 2.02 14.99 -19.18
C GLY A 554 2.90 16.21 -19.02
#